data_AF-A0A7U9MRU7-F1
#
_entry.id   AF-A0A7U9MRU7-F1
#
_cell.length_a   1.000
_cell.length_b   1.000
_cell.length_c   1.000
_cell.angle_alpha   90.00
_cell.angle_beta   90.00
_cell.angle_gamma   90.00
#
_symmetry.space_group_name_H-M   'P 1'
#
loop_
_entity.id
_entity.type
_entity.pdbx_description
1 polymer ?
#
loop_
_entity_poly.entity_id
_entity_poly.type
_entity_poly.pdbx_seq_one_letter_code
_entity_poly.pdbx_strand_id
1 'polypeptide(L)'
;MFKDATTMIRDYIFKNGKEWENIIHEPEFGKYFTVQGTALKNVPAGYEKEHPQGEYLKFKSWYLEYPIRDEELADAGAFVVKAAELFRIMKPFNDYLNKALAGFQMPVR
;
A
#
# COMPACT_ATOMS: atom_id res chain seq x y z
N MET A 1 -11.11 -6.63 14.62
CA MET A 1 -10.17 -5.64 14.07
C MET A 1 -8.78 -6.28 14.05
N PHE A 2 -8.09 -6.30 12.90
CA PHE A 2 -6.76 -6.91 12.76
C PHE A 2 -5.66 -5.98 13.29
N LYS A 3 -5.73 -5.61 14.57
CA LYS A 3 -4.80 -4.64 15.18
C LYS A 3 -3.34 -5.06 14.97
N ASP A 4 -3.07 -6.36 15.02
CA ASP A 4 -1.73 -6.93 14.84
C ASP A 4 -1.22 -6.71 13.41
N ALA A 5 -2.07 -6.89 12.39
CA ALA A 5 -1.69 -6.63 11.00
C ALA A 5 -1.30 -5.17 10.76
N THR A 6 -2.05 -4.21 11.32
CA THR A 6 -1.74 -2.79 11.19
C THR A 6 -0.41 -2.45 11.85
N THR A 7 -0.13 -3.01 13.04
CA THR A 7 1.16 -2.81 13.73
C THR A 7 2.31 -3.41 12.92
N MET A 8 2.15 -4.63 12.41
CA MET A 8 3.17 -5.30 11.59
C MET A 8 3.55 -4.48 10.35
N ILE A 9 2.56 -3.93 9.64
CA ILE A 9 2.81 -3.06 8.48
C ILE A 9 3.56 -1.79 8.90
N ARG A 10 3.12 -1.10 9.96
CA ARG A 10 3.82 0.11 10.43
C ARG A 10 5.24 -0.17 10.87
N ASP A 11 5.48 -1.25 11.59
CA ASP A 11 6.81 -1.64 12.05
C ASP A 11 7.73 -1.93 10.87
N TYR A 12 7.21 -2.55 9.82
CA TYR A 12 7.96 -2.80 8.60
C TYR A 12 8.26 -1.50 7.84
N ILE A 13 7.30 -0.57 7.72
CA ILE A 13 7.50 0.77 7.14
C ILE A 13 8.56 1.55 7.92
N PHE A 14 8.48 1.56 9.25
CA PHE A 14 9.43 2.26 10.11
C PHE A 14 10.85 1.73 9.93
N LYS A 15 11.04 0.41 9.83
CA LYS A 15 12.37 -0.21 9.65
C LYS A 15 12.88 -0.17 8.21
N ASN A 16 11.98 -0.16 7.22
CA ASN A 16 12.29 -0.30 5.80
C ASN A 16 11.78 0.89 4.97
N GLY A 17 11.88 2.10 5.52
CA GLY A 17 11.36 3.32 4.91
C GLY A 17 11.96 3.60 3.52
N LYS A 18 13.24 3.30 3.30
CA LYS A 18 13.87 3.48 1.99
C LYS A 18 13.27 2.58 0.90
N GLU A 19 12.98 1.32 1.22
CA GLU A 19 12.31 0.40 0.28
C GLU A 19 10.90 0.91 -0.05
N TRP A 20 10.18 1.42 0.96
CA TRP A 20 8.87 2.05 0.78
C TRP A 20 8.94 3.22 -0.20
N GLU A 21 9.81 4.21 0.05
CA GLU A 21 9.97 5.39 -0.81
C GLU A 21 10.33 5.01 -2.25
N ASN A 22 11.24 4.05 -2.43
CA ASN A 22 11.63 3.59 -3.77
C ASN A 22 10.45 3.00 -4.55
N ILE A 23 9.49 2.37 -3.88
CA ILE A 23 8.30 1.79 -4.53
C ILE A 23 7.30 2.89 -4.88
N ILE A 24 6.96 3.76 -3.90
CA ILE A 24 5.86 4.73 -4.08
C ILE A 24 6.26 5.95 -4.92
N HIS A 25 7.57 6.17 -5.10
CA HIS A 25 8.12 7.21 -5.96
C HIS A 25 8.73 6.67 -7.26
N GLU A 26 8.51 5.39 -7.57
CA GLU A 26 8.80 4.87 -8.90
C GLU A 26 7.93 5.62 -9.94
N PRO A 27 8.50 6.14 -11.04
CA PRO A 27 7.77 6.98 -11.99
C PRO A 27 6.49 6.36 -12.57
N GLU A 28 6.52 5.07 -12.96
CA GLU A 28 5.33 4.39 -13.46
C GLU A 28 4.33 4.13 -12.34
N PHE A 29 4.77 3.84 -11.12
CA PHE A 29 3.88 3.76 -9.97
C PHE A 29 3.12 5.08 -9.75
N GLY A 30 3.84 6.20 -9.65
CA GLY A 30 3.25 7.52 -9.37
C GLY A 30 2.33 8.05 -10.48
N LYS A 31 2.45 7.52 -11.70
CA LYS A 31 1.56 7.84 -12.83
C LYS A 31 0.15 7.27 -12.64
N TYR A 32 0.03 6.13 -11.96
CA TYR A 32 -1.24 5.41 -11.83
C TYR A 32 -1.79 5.36 -10.41
N PHE A 33 -0.90 5.40 -9.41
CA PHE A 33 -1.26 5.11 -8.04
C PHE A 33 -0.71 6.14 -7.06
N THR A 34 -1.50 6.42 -6.03
CA THR A 34 -1.06 7.05 -4.80
C THR A 34 -1.50 6.16 -3.64
N VAL A 35 -0.64 5.96 -2.65
CA VAL A 35 -1.04 5.17 -1.47
C VAL A 35 -2.11 5.90 -0.71
N GLN A 36 -3.25 5.25 -0.52
CA GLN A 36 -4.38 5.78 0.23
C GLN A 36 -4.63 4.97 1.50
N GLY A 37 -5.36 5.58 2.42
CA GLY A 37 -5.66 4.99 3.71
C GLY A 37 -6.48 5.92 4.58
N THR A 38 -7.31 5.35 5.46
CA THR A 38 -7.90 6.17 6.53
C THR A 38 -6.80 6.53 7.54
N ALA A 39 -6.50 7.81 7.72
CA ALA A 39 -5.44 8.26 8.61
C ALA A 39 -5.92 8.56 10.04
N LEU A 40 -5.04 8.34 11.01
CA LEU A 40 -5.12 8.95 12.34
C LEU A 40 -4.70 10.42 12.27
N LYS A 41 -5.16 11.24 13.23
CA LYS A 41 -4.75 12.65 13.33
C LYS A 41 -3.25 12.81 13.60
N ASN A 42 -2.69 11.93 14.45
CA ASN A 42 -1.31 11.98 14.89
C ASN A 42 -0.60 10.66 14.57
N VAL A 43 0.72 10.71 14.43
CA VAL A 43 1.57 9.51 14.39
C VAL A 43 1.32 8.71 15.68
N PRO A 44 1.09 7.37 15.61
CA PRO A 44 0.85 6.56 16.80
C PRO A 44 2.01 6.58 17.79
N ALA A 45 1.71 6.41 19.08
CA ALA A 45 2.75 6.25 20.10
C ALA A 45 3.62 5.03 19.79
N GLY A 46 4.94 5.18 19.96
CA GLY A 46 5.94 4.16 19.61
C GLY A 46 6.69 4.43 18.31
N TYR A 47 6.26 5.41 17.51
CA TYR A 47 7.00 5.89 16.34
C TYR A 47 7.43 7.36 16.54
N GLU A 48 8.57 7.73 15.95
CA GLU A 48 9.06 9.10 15.97
C GLU A 48 8.10 10.02 15.19
N LYS A 49 7.79 11.20 15.75
CA LYS A 49 6.82 12.13 15.14
C LYS A 49 7.34 12.70 13.83
N GLU A 50 8.65 12.92 13.75
CA GLU A 50 9.37 13.48 12.61
C GLU A 50 9.91 12.39 11.66
N HIS A 51 9.45 11.13 11.81
CA HIS A 51 9.87 10.04 10.93
C HIS A 51 9.53 10.37 9.47
N PRO A 52 10.42 10.13 8.48
CA PRO A 52 10.18 10.48 7.08
C PRO A 52 8.88 9.87 6.51
N GLN A 53 8.54 8.65 6.91
CA GLN A 53 7.27 7.98 6.53
C GLN A 53 6.10 8.31 7.47
N GLY A 54 6.17 9.38 8.26
CA GLY A 54 5.21 9.72 9.31
C GLY A 54 3.75 9.76 8.85
N GLU A 55 3.48 10.29 7.65
CA GLU A 55 2.13 10.30 7.08
C GLU A 55 1.59 8.89 6.83
N TYR A 56 2.42 7.97 6.33
CA TYR A 56 2.04 6.58 6.10
C TYR A 56 1.89 5.80 7.41
N LEU A 57 2.63 6.14 8.45
CA LEU A 57 2.47 5.53 9.78
C LEU A 57 1.13 5.90 10.44
N LYS A 58 0.50 7.01 10.05
CA LYS A 58 -0.84 7.39 10.53
C LYS A 58 -1.94 6.50 9.97
N PHE A 59 -1.73 5.84 8.83
CA PHE A 59 -2.78 5.06 8.17
C PHE A 59 -3.24 3.88 9.02
N LYS A 60 -4.55 3.59 8.96
CA LYS A 60 -5.20 2.42 9.57
C LYS A 60 -5.28 1.24 8.59
N SER A 61 -5.14 1.53 7.31
CA SER A 61 -5.07 0.61 6.18
C SER A 61 -4.30 1.29 5.04
N TRP A 62 -3.62 0.52 4.20
CA TRP A 62 -2.92 1.01 3.01
C TRP A 62 -3.51 0.30 1.81
N TYR A 63 -3.93 1.06 0.80
CA TYR A 63 -4.49 0.49 -0.42
C TYR A 63 -4.18 1.39 -1.61
N LEU A 64 -4.38 0.82 -2.80
CA LEU A 64 -4.26 1.48 -4.09
C LEU A 64 -5.57 1.29 -4.84
N GLU A 65 -5.95 2.28 -5.63
CA GLU A 65 -7.11 2.21 -6.50
C GLU A 65 -6.77 2.81 -7.87
N TYR A 66 -7.45 2.32 -8.90
CA TYR A 66 -7.38 2.89 -10.23
C TYR A 66 -8.79 2.93 -10.83
N PRO A 67 -9.32 4.11 -11.18
CA PRO A 67 -10.64 4.22 -11.77
C PRO A 67 -10.64 3.71 -13.21
N ILE A 68 -11.63 2.91 -13.56
CA ILE A 68 -11.81 2.35 -14.90
C ILE A 68 -13.13 2.89 -15.45
N ARG A 69 -13.09 3.50 -16.64
CA ARG A 69 -14.29 4.01 -17.31
C ARG A 69 -15.01 2.87 -18.02
N ASP A 70 -16.33 3.00 -18.16
CA ASP A 70 -17.18 1.98 -18.78
C ASP A 70 -16.74 1.64 -20.22
N GLU A 71 -16.28 2.63 -20.99
CA GLU A 71 -15.80 2.41 -22.36
C GLU A 71 -14.51 1.57 -22.41
N GLU A 72 -13.67 1.70 -21.39
CA GLU A 72 -12.43 0.91 -21.27
C GLU A 72 -12.72 -0.53 -20.85
N LEU A 73 -13.82 -0.75 -20.14
CA LEU A 73 -14.29 -2.07 -19.75
C LEU A 73 -15.04 -2.77 -20.90
N ALA A 74 -15.66 -2.01 -21.79
CA ALA A 74 -16.44 -2.55 -22.92
C ALA A 74 -15.58 -3.34 -23.92
N ASP A 75 -14.30 -3.00 -24.07
CA ASP A 75 -13.34 -3.80 -24.83
C ASP A 75 -12.58 -4.75 -23.90
N ALA A 76 -13.07 -5.99 -23.81
CA ALA A 76 -12.48 -7.01 -22.96
C ALA A 76 -11.00 -7.31 -23.29
N GLY A 77 -10.60 -7.23 -24.57
CA GLY A 77 -9.23 -7.51 -24.98
C GLY A 77 -8.26 -6.42 -24.52
N ALA A 78 -8.60 -5.17 -24.80
CA ALA A 78 -7.81 -4.02 -24.36
C ALA A 78 -7.79 -3.90 -22.83
N PHE A 79 -8.93 -4.18 -22.18
CA PHE A 79 -9.04 -4.20 -20.72
C PHE A 79 -8.07 -5.19 -20.08
N VAL A 80 -8.02 -6.43 -20.56
CA VAL A 80 -7.13 -7.47 -19.99
C VAL A 80 -5.67 -7.06 -20.08
N VAL A 81 -5.25 -6.50 -21.22
CA VAL A 81 -3.87 -6.00 -21.40
C VAL A 81 -3.57 -4.89 -20.41
N LYS A 82 -4.44 -3.89 -20.32
CA LYS A 82 -4.29 -2.75 -19.39
C LYS A 82 -4.29 -3.20 -17.93
N ALA A 83 -5.21 -4.09 -17.54
CA ALA A 83 -5.28 -4.62 -16.19
C ALA A 83 -3.99 -5.36 -15.82
N ALA A 84 -3.47 -6.21 -16.72
CA ALA A 84 -2.22 -6.92 -16.49
C ALA A 84 -1.02 -5.97 -16.30
N GLU A 85 -0.95 -4.88 -17.06
CA GLU A 85 0.06 -3.84 -16.88
C GLU A 85 -0.07 -3.15 -15.52
N LEU A 86 -1.28 -2.69 -15.15
CA LEU A 86 -1.54 -2.05 -13.86
C LEU A 86 -1.21 -2.97 -12.68
N PHE A 87 -1.55 -4.26 -12.75
CA PHE A 87 -1.19 -5.23 -11.70
C PHE A 87 0.31 -5.45 -11.58
N ARG A 88 1.06 -5.42 -12.69
CA ARG A 88 2.53 -5.50 -12.63
C ARG A 88 3.14 -4.29 -11.93
N ILE A 89 2.61 -3.09 -12.21
CA ILE A 89 3.04 -1.84 -11.55
C ILE A 89 2.66 -1.86 -10.06
N MET A 90 1.49 -2.42 -9.72
CA MET A 90 1.03 -2.56 -8.32
C MET A 90 1.84 -3.60 -7.52
N LYS A 91 2.42 -4.60 -8.20
CA LYS A 91 3.02 -5.78 -7.56
C LYS A 91 4.09 -5.45 -6.50
N PRO A 92 5.05 -4.53 -6.72
CA PRO A 92 6.07 -4.23 -5.71
C PRO A 92 5.47 -3.73 -4.38
N PHE A 93 4.42 -2.91 -4.44
CA PHE A 93 3.69 -2.47 -3.25
C PHE A 93 3.02 -3.64 -2.52
N ASN A 94 2.34 -4.53 -3.26
CA ASN A 94 1.71 -5.71 -2.66
C ASN A 94 2.74 -6.67 -2.08
N ASP A 95 3.88 -6.88 -2.75
CA ASP A 95 4.99 -7.69 -2.24
C ASP A 95 5.54 -7.11 -0.93
N TYR A 96 5.69 -5.79 -0.85
CA TYR A 96 6.13 -5.10 0.37
C TYR A 96 5.17 -5.36 1.54
N LEU A 97 3.86 -5.20 1.34
CA LEU A 97 2.87 -5.49 2.36
C LEU A 97 2.86 -6.97 2.75
N ASN A 98 3.02 -7.88 1.78
CA ASN A 98 3.12 -9.31 2.05
C ASN A 98 4.36 -9.66 2.90
N LYS A 99 5.51 -9.04 2.64
CA LYS A 99 6.70 -9.19 3.51
C LYS A 99 6.42 -8.70 4.92
N ALA A 100 5.79 -7.54 5.06
CA ALA A 100 5.41 -6.98 6.36
C ALA A 100 4.47 -7.92 7.14
N LEU A 101 3.61 -8.65 6.43
CA LEU A 101 2.62 -9.57 6.98
C LEU A 101 3.07 -11.05 7.01
N ALA A 102 4.33 -11.38 6.70
CA ALA A 102 4.76 -12.76 6.49
C ALA A 102 4.48 -13.71 7.67
N GLY A 103 4.46 -13.19 8.91
CA GLY A 103 4.14 -13.95 10.13
C GLY A 103 2.72 -13.74 10.65
N PHE A 104 1.85 -13.04 9.93
CA PHE A 104 0.53 -12.69 10.42
C PHE A 104 -0.37 -13.93 10.50
N GLN A 105 -1.08 -14.07 11.61
CA GLN A 105 -2.07 -15.13 11.80
C GLN A 105 -3.45 -14.53 11.99
N MET A 106 -4.44 -15.14 11.35
CA MET A 106 -5.83 -14.74 11.54
C MET A 106 -6.24 -14.97 13.00
N PRO A 107 -6.96 -14.03 13.63
CA PRO A 107 -7.45 -14.22 14.99
C PRO A 107 -8.33 -15.47 15.06
N VAL A 108 -7.99 -16.38 15.97
CA VAL A 108 -8.85 -17.53 16.28
C VAL A 108 -10.08 -16.99 16.99
N ARG A 109 -11.26 -17.34 16.49
CA ARG A 109 -12.55 -16.97 17.08
C ARG A 109 -12.92 -17.90 18.22
#